data_AF-A0A7S0MAX0-F1
#
_entry.id   AF-A0A7S0MAX0-F1
#
_cell.length_a   1.000
_cell.length_b   1.000
_cell.length_c   1.000
_cell.angle_alpha   90.00
_cell.angle_beta   90.00
_cell.angle_gamma   90.00
#
_symmetry.space_group_name_H-M   'P 1'
#
loop_
_entity.id
_entity.type
_entity.pdbx_description
1 polymer ?
#
loop_
_entity_poly.entity_id
_entity_poly.type
_entity_poly.pdbx_seq_one_letter_code
_entity_poly.pdbx_strand_id
1 'polypeptide(L)'
;MEYCDRGDLAEHFKALRLNQHPYISEPVVRLWMEQLLQALEYLHSSGILHCDIKPHNVFMTSQGDLKLGDFGLATALARGKITSRVGTPSYIAPEVLQTDAYGASVDIWGVGCLAMEMMTLQFLFERQGMLAAQALSLCLSLCLSLSLSLSLSLS
;
A
#
# COMPACT_ATOMS: atom_id res chain seq x y z
N MET A 1 5.40 14.50 -13.65
CA MET A 1 5.72 13.89 -12.35
C MET A 1 6.66 14.83 -11.62
N GLU A 2 6.38 15.08 -10.35
CA GLU A 2 7.32 15.74 -9.45
C GLU A 2 8.50 14.78 -9.21
N TYR A 3 9.73 15.28 -9.29
CA TYR A 3 10.92 14.48 -9.06
C TYR A 3 11.04 14.19 -7.55
N CYS A 4 11.17 12.91 -7.20
CA CYS A 4 11.35 12.47 -5.82
C CYS A 4 12.83 12.13 -5.59
N ASP A 5 13.53 13.06 -4.95
CA ASP A 5 15.00 13.03 -4.84
C ASP A 5 15.55 11.80 -4.09
N ARG A 6 14.73 11.14 -3.27
CA ARG A 6 15.16 10.01 -2.42
C ARG A 6 14.83 8.64 -3.01
N GLY A 7 14.39 8.58 -4.26
CA GLY A 7 14.07 7.32 -4.93
C GLY A 7 12.79 6.67 -4.38
N ASP A 8 12.70 5.35 -4.52
CA ASP A 8 11.56 4.55 -4.09
C ASP A 8 11.77 3.91 -2.70
N LEU A 9 10.69 3.41 -2.10
CA LEU A 9 10.75 2.75 -0.79
C LEU A 9 11.52 1.43 -0.81
N ALA A 10 11.62 0.74 -1.95
CA ALA A 10 12.40 -0.51 -2.02
C ALA A 10 13.90 -0.22 -1.83
N GLU A 11 14.41 0.84 -2.48
CA GLU A 11 15.76 1.34 -2.26
C GLU A 11 15.97 1.81 -0.82
N HIS A 12 14.98 2.50 -0.25
CA HIS A 12 15.03 2.95 1.14
C HIS A 12 15.12 1.78 2.14
N PHE A 13 14.27 0.75 2.00
CA PHE A 13 14.31 -0.45 2.84
C PHE A 13 15.64 -1.18 2.72
N LYS A 14 16.19 -1.28 1.50
CA LYS A 14 17.51 -1.87 1.26
C LYS A 14 18.61 -1.08 1.99
N ALA A 15 18.59 0.24 1.94
CA ALA A 15 19.55 1.09 2.65
C ALA A 15 19.48 0.90 4.18
N LEU A 16 18.27 0.85 4.75
CA LEU A 16 18.07 0.61 6.18
C LEU A 16 18.62 -0.75 6.64
N ARG A 17 18.38 -1.81 5.85
CA ARG A 17 18.93 -3.16 6.09
C ARG A 17 20.46 -3.17 6.11
N LEU A 18 21.11 -2.38 5.25
CA LEU A 18 22.57 -2.34 5.14
C LEU A 18 23.23 -1.46 6.23
N ASN A 19 22.57 -0.40 6.66
CA ASN A 19 23.16 0.63 7.54
C ASN A 19 22.98 0.37 9.05
N GLN A 20 22.64 -0.85 9.47
CA GLN A 20 22.40 -1.22 10.88
C GLN A 20 21.36 -0.33 11.59
N HIS A 21 20.43 0.28 10.86
CA HIS A 21 19.27 1.00 11.40
C HIS A 21 18.00 0.17 11.08
N PRO A 22 17.74 -0.90 11.85
CA PRO A 22 16.94 -2.03 11.37
C PRO A 22 15.44 -1.82 11.52
N TYR A 23 14.98 -0.61 11.80
CA TYR A 23 13.57 -0.33 12.00
C TYR A 23 13.21 1.10 11.59
N ILE A 24 11.94 1.23 11.19
CA ILE A 24 11.25 2.50 11.02
C ILE A 24 10.39 2.69 12.26
N SER A 25 10.38 3.90 12.85
CA SER A 25 9.59 4.15 14.06
C SER A 25 8.10 4.12 13.75
N GLU A 26 7.28 3.63 14.70
CA GLU A 26 5.82 3.57 14.56
C GLU A 26 5.19 4.91 14.13
N PRO A 27 5.60 6.09 14.65
CA PRO A 27 5.06 7.36 14.20
C PRO A 27 5.32 7.65 12.71
N VAL A 28 6.49 7.26 12.20
CA VAL A 28 6.83 7.42 10.78
C VAL A 28 6.00 6.46 9.92
N VAL A 29 5.85 5.19 10.35
CA VAL A 29 4.99 4.22 9.65
C VAL A 29 3.55 4.73 9.59
N ARG A 30 3.01 5.28 10.69
CA ARG A 30 1.67 5.87 10.73
C ARG A 30 1.53 7.01 9.72
N LEU A 31 2.45 7.98 9.74
CA LEU A 31 2.44 9.12 8.82
C LEU A 31 2.46 8.66 7.35
N TRP A 32 3.33 7.72 7.03
CA TRP A 32 3.46 7.16 5.69
C TRP A 32 2.21 6.41 5.25
N MET A 33 1.58 5.63 6.13
CA MET A 33 0.30 5.00 5.84
C MET A 33 -0.79 6.04 5.57
N GLU A 34 -0.91 7.08 6.39
CA GLU A 34 -1.88 8.16 6.20
C GLU A 34 -1.73 8.83 4.82
N GLN A 35 -0.49 9.12 4.39
CA GLN A 35 -0.21 9.69 3.07
C GLN A 35 -0.63 8.76 1.93
N LEU A 36 -0.34 7.45 2.04
CA LEU A 36 -0.75 6.47 1.03
C LEU A 36 -2.27 6.34 0.96
N LEU A 37 -2.95 6.36 2.11
CA LEU A 37 -4.40 6.25 2.18
C LEU A 37 -5.10 7.48 1.61
N GLN A 38 -4.58 8.69 1.87
CA GLN A 38 -5.07 9.91 1.23
C GLN A 38 -4.91 9.88 -0.29
N ALA A 39 -3.78 9.35 -0.79
CA ALA A 39 -3.57 9.17 -2.22
C ALA A 39 -4.60 8.18 -2.82
N LEU A 40 -4.87 7.06 -2.13
CA LEU A 40 -5.87 6.10 -2.56
C LEU A 40 -7.30 6.65 -2.50
N GLU A 41 -7.65 7.38 -1.44
CA GLU A 41 -8.94 8.04 -1.33
C GLU A 41 -9.18 8.96 -2.54
N TYR A 42 -8.18 9.76 -2.93
CA TYR A 42 -8.25 10.59 -4.11
C TYR A 42 -8.49 9.77 -5.40
N LEU A 43 -7.74 8.69 -5.62
CA LEU A 43 -7.91 7.83 -6.80
C LEU A 43 -9.29 7.16 -6.81
N HIS A 44 -9.69 6.59 -5.68
CA HIS A 44 -10.94 5.84 -5.54
C HIS A 44 -12.15 6.75 -5.70
N SER A 45 -12.08 8.00 -5.21
CA SER A 45 -13.12 9.02 -5.44
C SER A 45 -13.29 9.38 -6.92
N SER A 46 -12.22 9.24 -7.71
CA SER A 46 -12.23 9.41 -9.16
C SER A 46 -12.59 8.12 -9.91
N GLY A 47 -12.93 7.05 -9.20
CA GLY A 47 -13.23 5.74 -9.78
C GLY A 47 -12.00 5.08 -10.41
N ILE A 48 -10.81 5.32 -9.89
CA ILE A 48 -9.55 4.73 -10.38
C ILE A 48 -9.01 3.78 -9.30
N LEU A 49 -8.59 2.60 -9.69
CA LEU A 49 -7.80 1.68 -8.87
C LEU A 49 -6.34 1.74 -9.29
N HIS A 50 -5.42 1.64 -8.34
CA HIS A 50 -3.99 1.60 -8.63
C HIS A 50 -3.52 0.19 -9.06
N CYS A 51 -4.00 -0.84 -8.38
CA CYS A 51 -3.76 -2.28 -8.62
C CYS A 51 -2.32 -2.79 -8.46
N ASP A 52 -1.32 -1.91 -8.28
CA ASP A 52 0.08 -2.33 -8.08
C ASP A 52 0.78 -1.57 -6.95
N ILE A 53 0.14 -1.57 -5.78
CA ILE A 53 0.70 -0.96 -4.57
C ILE A 53 1.85 -1.82 -4.04
N LYS A 54 3.08 -1.30 -4.14
CA LYS A 54 4.32 -1.95 -3.70
C LYS A 54 5.43 -0.90 -3.44
N PRO A 55 6.52 -1.24 -2.71
CA PRO A 55 7.57 -0.29 -2.38
C PRO A 55 8.22 0.40 -3.59
N HIS A 56 8.37 -0.29 -4.72
CA HIS A 56 8.93 0.26 -5.95
C HIS A 56 8.07 1.36 -6.60
N ASN A 57 6.77 1.40 -6.28
CA ASN A 57 5.81 2.35 -6.83
C ASN A 57 5.49 3.48 -5.83
N VAL A 58 6.19 3.51 -4.69
CA VAL A 58 6.04 4.53 -3.66
C VAL A 58 7.35 5.30 -3.53
N PHE A 59 7.30 6.59 -3.82
CA PHE A 59 8.47 7.45 -3.92
C PHE A 59 8.57 8.39 -2.73
N MET A 60 9.81 8.69 -2.32
CA MET A 60 10.07 9.57 -1.19
C MET A 60 10.63 10.92 -1.66
N THR A 61 10.02 12.01 -1.19
CA THR A 61 10.47 13.38 -1.45
C THR A 61 11.72 13.71 -0.62
N SER A 62 12.40 14.81 -0.94
CA SER A 62 13.53 15.30 -0.12
C SER A 62 13.14 15.60 1.34
N GLN A 63 11.88 15.95 1.58
CA GLN A 63 11.31 16.20 2.92
C GLN A 63 10.94 14.92 3.70
N GLY A 64 10.98 13.75 3.05
CA GLY A 64 10.64 12.47 3.68
C GLY A 64 9.17 12.07 3.56
N ASP A 65 8.36 12.86 2.85
CA ASP A 65 6.98 12.52 2.51
C ASP A 65 6.90 11.50 1.38
N LEU A 66 5.88 10.65 1.41
CA LEU A 66 5.60 9.66 0.38
C LEU A 66 4.65 10.17 -0.69
N LYS A 67 4.90 9.73 -1.92
CA LYS A 67 4.01 9.91 -3.08
C LYS A 67 3.81 8.59 -3.79
N LEU A 68 2.56 8.27 -4.08
CA LEU A 68 2.21 7.11 -4.90
C LEU A 68 2.46 7.44 -6.37
N GLY A 69 3.13 6.52 -7.08
CA GLY A 69 3.43 6.67 -8.50
C GLY A 69 3.30 5.33 -9.25
N ASP A 70 3.67 5.35 -10.53
CA ASP A 70 3.51 4.24 -11.48
C ASP A 70 2.08 3.70 -11.61
N PHE A 71 1.30 4.38 -12.44
CA PHE A 71 -0.08 4.03 -12.78
C PHE A 71 -0.18 3.09 -13.99
N GLY A 72 0.90 2.36 -14.35
CA GLY A 72 0.92 1.49 -15.52
C GLY A 72 -0.10 0.35 -15.50
N LEU A 73 -0.55 -0.05 -14.29
CA LEU A 73 -1.60 -1.04 -14.06
C LEU A 73 -2.89 -0.43 -13.51
N ALA A 74 -2.97 0.89 -13.40
CA ALA A 74 -4.15 1.56 -12.89
C ALA A 74 -5.32 1.38 -13.86
N THR A 75 -6.51 1.16 -13.32
CA THR A 75 -7.71 0.87 -14.11
C THR A 75 -8.92 1.59 -13.55
N ALA A 76 -9.87 1.93 -14.42
CA ALA A 76 -11.14 2.47 -13.98
C ALA A 76 -11.91 1.38 -13.23
N LEU A 77 -12.54 1.76 -12.13
CA LEU A 77 -13.56 0.99 -11.42
C LEU A 77 -14.80 0.89 -12.32
N ALA A 78 -14.71 0.11 -13.40
CA ALA A 78 -15.84 -0.16 -14.26
C ALA A 78 -16.93 -0.83 -13.41
N ARG A 79 -18.18 -0.39 -13.56
CA ARG A 79 -19.35 -1.00 -12.91
C ARG A 79 -19.54 -2.43 -13.43
N GLY A 80 -18.75 -3.37 -12.92
CA GLY A 80 -18.81 -4.79 -13.26
C GLY A 80 -17.61 -5.27 -14.09
N LYS A 81 -16.70 -5.98 -13.40
CA LYS A 81 -15.59 -6.80 -13.91
C LYS A 81 -14.35 -6.06 -14.41
N ILE A 82 -13.29 -6.15 -13.62
CA ILE A 82 -11.92 -6.00 -14.11
C ILE A 82 -11.44 -7.40 -14.48
N THR A 83 -11.41 -7.69 -15.78
CA THR A 83 -11.23 -9.05 -16.31
C THR A 83 -9.78 -9.55 -16.38
N SER A 84 -8.81 -8.73 -15.99
CA SER A 84 -7.39 -9.08 -16.00
C SER A 84 -6.85 -9.23 -14.58
N ARG A 85 -6.20 -10.36 -14.30
CA ARG A 85 -5.32 -10.53 -13.14
C ARG A 85 -4.12 -9.60 -13.35
N VAL A 86 -4.10 -8.48 -12.66
CA VAL A 86 -3.00 -7.49 -12.70
C VAL A 86 -2.39 -7.33 -11.31
N GLY A 87 -1.15 -6.85 -11.28
CA GLY A 87 -0.39 -6.61 -10.06
C GLY A 87 0.83 -7.50 -9.93
N THR A 88 1.74 -7.10 -9.05
CA THR A 88 2.91 -7.90 -8.69
C THR A 88 2.49 -9.11 -7.86
N PRO A 89 2.82 -10.37 -8.24
CA PRO A 89 2.29 -11.60 -7.62
C PRO A 89 2.32 -11.65 -6.08
N SER A 90 3.34 -11.03 -5.47
CA SER A 90 3.52 -10.98 -4.01
C SER A 90 2.64 -9.95 -3.27
N TYR A 91 1.97 -9.05 -3.99
CA TYR A 91 1.05 -8.03 -3.44
C TYR A 91 -0.40 -8.25 -3.90
N ILE A 92 -0.69 -9.34 -4.62
CA ILE A 92 -2.04 -9.62 -5.09
C ILE A 92 -2.95 -9.98 -3.92
N ALA A 93 -4.06 -9.25 -3.78
CA ALA A 93 -5.07 -9.51 -2.76
C ALA A 93 -5.79 -10.85 -3.01
N PRO A 94 -6.18 -11.59 -1.96
CA PRO A 94 -6.76 -12.93 -2.10
C PRO A 94 -8.05 -12.96 -2.92
N GLU A 95 -8.84 -11.88 -2.91
CA GLU A 95 -10.07 -11.75 -3.70
C GLU A 95 -9.81 -11.67 -5.21
N VAL A 96 -8.65 -11.14 -5.62
CA VAL A 96 -8.22 -11.07 -7.03
C VAL A 96 -7.86 -12.47 -7.55
N LEU A 97 -7.40 -13.35 -6.66
CA LEU A 97 -7.12 -14.75 -7.00
C LEU A 97 -8.40 -15.60 -7.13
N GLN A 98 -9.46 -15.21 -6.41
CA GLN A 98 -10.71 -15.95 -6.34
C GLN A 98 -11.72 -15.51 -7.41
N THR A 99 -11.72 -14.23 -7.80
CA THR A 99 -12.72 -13.68 -8.72
C THR A 99 -12.12 -12.62 -9.65
N ASP A 100 -12.67 -12.51 -10.86
CA ASP A 100 -12.37 -11.40 -11.80
C ASP A 100 -13.19 -10.13 -11.47
N ALA A 101 -13.69 -10.02 -10.24
CA ALA A 101 -14.51 -8.91 -9.77
C ALA A 101 -13.97 -8.41 -8.43
N TYR A 102 -12.97 -7.53 -8.53
CA TYR A 102 -12.37 -6.86 -7.38
C TYR A 102 -12.54 -5.35 -7.48
N GLY A 103 -12.33 -4.66 -6.36
CA GLY A 103 -12.54 -3.21 -6.25
C GLY A 103 -11.45 -2.53 -5.42
N ALA A 104 -11.81 -1.39 -4.81
CA ALA A 104 -10.91 -0.56 -4.01
C ALA A 104 -10.16 -1.32 -2.90
N SER A 105 -10.71 -2.42 -2.39
CA SER A 105 -10.09 -3.26 -1.35
C SER A 105 -8.70 -3.79 -1.72
N VAL A 106 -8.42 -3.97 -3.01
CA VAL A 106 -7.12 -4.47 -3.50
C VAL A 106 -5.99 -3.50 -3.20
N ASP A 107 -6.23 -2.21 -3.36
CA ASP A 107 -5.21 -1.20 -3.06
C ASP A 107 -4.99 -1.09 -1.55
N ILE A 108 -6.05 -1.25 -0.76
CA ILE A 108 -5.96 -1.25 0.71
C ILE A 108 -5.18 -2.46 1.21
N TRP A 109 -5.36 -3.63 0.59
CA TRP A 109 -4.52 -4.81 0.84
C TRP A 109 -3.04 -4.50 0.61
N GLY A 110 -2.71 -3.88 -0.53
CA GLY A 110 -1.34 -3.51 -0.86
C GLY A 110 -0.71 -2.54 0.15
N VAL A 111 -1.47 -1.54 0.63
CA VAL A 111 -1.00 -0.63 1.70
C VAL A 111 -0.71 -1.39 2.98
N GLY A 112 -1.57 -2.36 3.33
CA GLY A 112 -1.36 -3.24 4.45
C GLY A 112 -0.10 -4.09 4.35
N CYS A 113 0.19 -4.62 3.16
CA CYS A 113 1.44 -5.31 2.89
C CYS A 113 2.65 -4.37 3.08
N LEU A 114 2.57 -3.16 2.55
CA LEU A 114 3.59 -2.13 2.73
C LEU A 114 3.83 -1.78 4.20
N ALA A 115 2.77 -1.61 5.00
CA ALA A 115 2.87 -1.31 6.43
C ALA A 115 3.67 -2.38 7.19
N MET A 116 3.38 -3.66 6.90
CA MET A 116 4.12 -4.77 7.49
C MET A 116 5.59 -4.80 7.06
N GLU A 117 5.85 -4.52 5.78
CA GLU A 117 7.22 -4.43 5.28
C GLU A 117 7.97 -3.24 5.90
N MET A 118 7.31 -2.11 6.16
CA MET A 118 7.90 -0.98 6.90
C MET A 118 8.25 -1.37 8.35
N MET A 119 7.37 -2.12 9.03
CA MET A 119 7.59 -2.52 10.42
C MET A 119 8.66 -3.60 10.58
N THR A 120 8.74 -4.52 9.63
CA THR A 120 9.64 -5.68 9.70
C THR A 120 10.94 -5.48 8.93
N LEU A 121 10.96 -4.52 8.00
CA LEU A 121 11.95 -4.42 6.93
C LEU A 121 12.17 -5.76 6.24
N GLN A 122 11.17 -6.63 6.14
CA GLN A 122 11.27 -7.93 5.48
C GLN A 122 10.21 -8.06 4.41
N PHE A 123 10.59 -8.66 3.28
CA PHE A 123 9.64 -8.93 2.21
C PHE A 123 8.64 -9.99 2.67
N LEU A 124 7.34 -9.65 2.64
CA LEU A 124 6.25 -10.48 3.18
C LEU A 124 6.25 -11.93 2.66
N PHE A 125 6.66 -12.15 1.42
CA PHE A 125 6.64 -13.47 0.79
C PHE A 125 7.88 -14.34 1.07
N GLU A 126 8.91 -13.83 1.77
CA GLU A 126 10.00 -14.68 2.27
C GLU A 126 9.59 -15.49 3.52
N ARG A 127 8.42 -15.22 4.12
CA ARG A 127 7.85 -16.05 5.19
C ARG A 127 6.45 -16.57 4.85
N GLN A 128 6.30 -17.88 4.77
CA GLN A 128 4.99 -18.55 4.87
C GLN A 128 4.52 -18.56 6.33
N GLY A 129 3.25 -18.24 6.61
CA GLY A 129 2.61 -18.47 7.92
C GLY A 129 2.03 -17.23 8.65
N MET A 130 2.07 -17.27 9.98
CA MET A 130 1.32 -16.44 10.95
C MET A 130 1.46 -14.90 10.79
N LEU A 131 2.53 -14.41 10.15
CA LEU A 131 2.75 -12.98 9.89
C LEU A 131 1.82 -12.41 8.82
N ALA A 132 1.47 -13.19 7.80
CA ALA A 132 0.48 -12.77 6.81
C ALA A 132 -0.93 -12.65 7.42
N ALA A 133 -1.25 -13.49 8.41
CA ALA A 133 -2.51 -13.40 9.16
C ALA A 133 -2.54 -12.19 10.11
N GLN A 134 -1.39 -11.82 10.71
CA GLN A 134 -1.26 -10.58 11.50
C GLN A 134 -1.33 -9.33 10.61
N ALA A 135 -0.73 -9.38 9.42
CA ALA A 135 -0.90 -8.36 8.38
C ALA A 135 -2.39 -8.16 8.10
N LEU A 136 -3.12 -9.24 7.78
CA LEU A 136 -4.57 -9.25 7.60
C LEU A 136 -5.34 -8.61 8.76
N SER A 137 -4.99 -8.96 10.01
CA SER A 137 -5.63 -8.39 11.21
C SER A 137 -5.35 -6.88 11.36
N LEU A 138 -4.13 -6.44 11.07
CA LEU A 138 -3.73 -5.05 11.10
C LEU A 138 -4.37 -4.25 9.94
N CYS A 139 -4.45 -4.84 8.75
CA CYS A 139 -5.16 -4.27 7.60
C CYS A 139 -6.64 -4.04 7.94
N LEU A 140 -7.30 -5.05 8.53
CA LEU A 140 -8.70 -4.98 8.92
C LEU A 140 -8.93 -3.93 10.02
N SER A 141 -8.04 -3.83 11.01
CA SER A 141 -8.15 -2.84 12.08
C SER A 141 -7.87 -1.42 11.62
N LEU A 142 -6.91 -1.23 10.71
CA LEU A 142 -6.65 0.05 10.04
C LEU A 142 -7.82 0.45 9.14
N CYS A 143 -8.34 -0.47 8.33
CA CYS A 143 -9.57 -0.27 7.55
C CYS A 143 -10.71 0.26 8.42
N LEU A 144 -10.96 -0.39 9.56
CA LEU A 144 -12.03 -0.02 10.50
C LEU A 144 -11.78 1.33 11.19
N SER A 145 -10.55 1.60 11.62
CA SER A 145 -10.22 2.85 12.32
C SER A 145 -10.24 4.06 11.39
N LEU A 146 -9.78 3.91 10.14
CA LEU A 146 -9.75 4.97 9.15
C LEU A 146 -11.14 5.25 8.56
N SER A 147 -11.95 4.22 8.33
CA SER A 147 -13.35 4.41 7.93
C SER A 147 -14.17 5.12 9.02
N LEU A 148 -13.91 4.86 10.30
CA LEU A 148 -14.48 5.61 11.44
C LEU A 148 -13.96 7.06 11.53
N SER A 149 -12.68 7.29 11.23
CA SER A 149 -12.05 8.62 11.33
C SER A 149 -12.49 9.55 10.19
N LEU A 150 -12.63 9.03 8.97
CA LEU A 150 -13.15 9.77 7.82
C LEU A 150 -14.64 10.10 7.96
N SER A 151 -15.44 9.20 8.55
CA SER A 151 -16.86 9.47 8.81
C SER A 151 -17.09 10.50 9.93
N LEU A 152 -16.19 10.58 10.93
CA LEU A 152 -16.23 11.63 11.95
C LEU A 152 -15.73 13.00 11.46
N SER A 153 -14.89 13.03 10.41
CA SER A 153 -14.36 14.29 9.84
C SER A 153 -15.31 14.96 8.84
N LEU A 154 -16.36 14.24 8.42
CA LEU A 154 -17.41 14.70 7.49
C LEU A 154 -18.77 14.94 8.19
N SER A 155 -18.81 14.91 9.52
CA SER A 155 -19.98 15.17 10.38
C SER A 155 -19.80 16.48 11.16
#